data_AF-A0A2W4RD73-F1
#
_entry.id   AF-A0A2W4RD73-F1
#
_cell.length_a   1.000
_cell.length_b   1.000
_cell.length_c   1.000
_cell.angle_alpha   90.00
_cell.angle_beta   90.00
_cell.angle_gamma   90.00
#
_symmetry.space_group_name_H-M   'P 1'
#
loop_
_entity.id
_entity.type
_entity.pdbx_description
1 polymer ?
#
loop_
_entity_poly.entity_id
_entity_poly.type
_entity_poly.pdbx_seq_one_letter_code
_entity_poly.pdbx_strand_id
1 'polypeptide(L)'
;MHLAACTTRRAARCDASALRTNAELAQAADCTGISTRPSALVRMLQWAWCTSGAHCVVRHSGGFMRNWKLASAVVMALGAQAAYAELSVTPAVVSDYDFRGITQSALDPALQLSATYTFSNGIYVGTFASTLDDDSYPDAHLELDGIIGIAGGDPESSFGWDVGFVYYGYPGNSDFDWQELYAGISKGWFSAKLSYSPEFVGLDDSAFYIEGNGTFPLPHGFSLVTHVGYSFGDYWDAAEDTDSGNPYFDFAIGIAKTFGNVDVSLKYIDGSDLKAFDGTPGDVLTTEGKVWLSVSTTFPWGK
;
A
#
# COMPACT_ATOMS: atom_id res chain seq x y z
N MET A 1 5.89 -43.45 -12.27
CA MET A 1 4.99 -44.49 -11.71
C MET A 1 5.80 -45.36 -10.76
N HIS A 2 5.90 -44.94 -9.50
CA HIS A 2 6.43 -45.75 -8.40
C HIS A 2 5.41 -45.67 -7.27
N LEU A 3 4.79 -46.80 -6.97
CA LEU A 3 3.90 -46.97 -5.82
C LEU A 3 4.76 -47.34 -4.62
N ALA A 4 4.63 -46.60 -3.52
CA ALA A 4 5.03 -47.05 -2.20
C ALA A 4 3.76 -47.22 -1.35
N ALA A 5 3.46 -48.47 -1.02
CA ALA A 5 2.38 -48.86 -0.12
C ALA A 5 2.82 -48.65 1.33
N CYS A 6 1.98 -48.02 2.16
CA CYS A 6 2.21 -47.91 3.59
C CYS A 6 1.32 -48.94 4.33
N THR A 7 1.91 -50.04 4.79
CA THR A 7 1.27 -51.04 5.65
C THR A 7 1.40 -50.64 7.12
N THR A 8 0.37 -50.97 7.89
CA THR A 8 0.16 -50.55 9.27
C THR A 8 1.18 -51.09 10.28
N ARG A 9 1.44 -50.26 11.31
CA ARG A 9 2.04 -50.49 12.65
C ARG A 9 3.55 -50.19 12.83
N ARG A 10 3.77 -49.32 13.83
CA ARG A 10 5.01 -48.80 14.46
C ARG A 10 5.58 -47.52 13.86
N ALA A 11 5.64 -46.50 14.72
CA ALA A 11 6.17 -45.17 14.45
C ALA A 11 7.62 -45.22 13.95
N ALA A 12 7.83 -44.80 12.72
CA ALA A 12 9.13 -44.43 12.19
C ALA A 12 9.23 -42.90 12.24
N ARG A 13 10.35 -42.38 12.77
CA ARG A 13 10.68 -40.95 12.70
C ARG A 13 10.99 -40.62 11.23
N CYS A 14 10.27 -39.66 10.64
CA CYS A 14 10.68 -39.05 9.38
C CYS A 14 11.82 -38.07 9.66
N ASP A 15 12.92 -38.22 8.94
CA ASP A 15 14.06 -37.30 8.93
C ASP A 15 13.71 -36.09 8.04
N ALA A 16 13.67 -34.90 8.63
CA ALA A 16 13.23 -33.66 7.98
C ALA A 16 14.30 -33.02 7.06
N SER A 17 15.48 -33.64 6.93
CA SER A 17 16.61 -33.10 6.16
C SER A 17 16.46 -33.15 4.62
N ALA A 18 15.36 -33.70 4.10
CA ALA A 18 15.14 -33.90 2.66
C ALA A 18 14.02 -33.06 2.03
N LEU A 19 13.28 -32.26 2.80
CA LEU A 19 12.14 -31.48 2.30
C LEU A 19 12.61 -30.10 1.83
N ARG A 20 12.36 -29.75 0.55
CA ARG A 20 12.90 -28.52 -0.07
C ARG A 20 11.84 -27.50 -0.47
N THR A 21 10.56 -27.75 -0.17
CA THR A 21 9.47 -26.81 -0.50
C THR A 21 8.37 -26.80 0.56
N ASN A 22 7.70 -25.66 0.73
CA ASN A 22 6.62 -25.46 1.72
C ASN A 22 5.41 -26.39 1.50
N ALA A 23 5.22 -26.90 0.29
CA ALA A 23 4.15 -27.85 -0.04
C ALA A 23 4.32 -29.23 0.63
N GLU A 24 5.56 -29.66 0.92
CA GLU A 24 5.81 -30.98 1.50
C GLU A 24 5.66 -30.98 3.04
N LEU A 25 5.80 -29.82 3.69
CA LEU A 25 5.59 -29.65 5.14
C LEU A 25 4.11 -29.77 5.54
N ALA A 26 3.20 -29.26 4.71
CA ALA A 26 1.77 -29.32 4.95
C ALA A 26 1.23 -30.76 4.97
N GLN A 27 1.81 -31.66 4.16
CA GLN A 27 1.40 -33.07 4.10
C GLN A 27 1.86 -33.92 5.29
N ALA A 28 2.90 -33.49 6.02
CA ALA A 28 3.42 -34.23 7.17
C ALA A 28 2.64 -33.95 8.47
N ALA A 29 2.09 -32.74 8.61
CA ALA A 29 1.33 -32.34 9.81
C ALA A 29 0.04 -33.15 10.02
N ASP A 30 -0.59 -33.60 8.92
CA ASP A 30 -1.83 -34.41 8.96
C ASP A 30 -1.65 -35.84 9.50
N CYS A 31 -0.40 -36.31 9.67
CA CYS A 31 -0.13 -37.69 10.12
C CYS A 31 0.16 -37.83 11.62
N THR A 32 0.30 -36.74 12.38
CA THR A 32 0.60 -36.81 13.82
C THR A 32 -0.40 -35.98 14.61
N GLY A 33 -1.46 -36.63 15.11
CA GLY A 33 -2.45 -36.02 16.00
C GLY A 33 -1.85 -35.64 17.37
N ILE A 34 -1.14 -34.50 17.41
CA ILE A 34 -0.67 -33.85 18.64
C ILE A 34 -1.40 -32.52 18.76
N SER A 35 -2.21 -32.42 19.81
CA SER A 35 -2.92 -31.21 20.22
C SER A 35 -1.94 -30.21 20.85
N THR A 36 -1.63 -29.14 20.13
CA THR A 36 -1.12 -27.89 20.69
C THR A 36 -2.03 -26.76 20.22
N ARG A 37 -2.43 -25.87 21.15
CA ARG A 37 -3.32 -24.73 20.86
C ARG A 37 -2.70 -23.88 19.73
N PRO A 38 -3.41 -23.59 18.63
CA PRO A 38 -2.82 -22.83 17.53
C PRO A 38 -2.89 -21.32 17.80
N SER A 39 -1.81 -20.62 17.44
CA SER A 39 -1.74 -19.18 17.21
C SER A 39 -2.62 -18.76 16.02
N ALA A 40 -2.87 -17.46 15.90
CA ALA A 40 -3.96 -16.85 15.13
C ALA A 40 -4.00 -17.13 13.62
N LEU A 41 -2.99 -17.76 13.01
CA LEU A 41 -2.92 -17.99 11.56
C LEU A 41 -3.64 -19.25 11.03
N VAL A 42 -4.38 -20.01 11.84
CA VAL A 42 -5.07 -21.25 11.38
C VAL A 42 -6.57 -21.23 11.67
N ARG A 43 -7.27 -20.16 11.24
CA ARG A 43 -8.75 -20.11 11.28
C ARG A 43 -9.45 -20.03 9.92
N MET A 44 -8.72 -20.07 8.81
CA MET A 44 -9.32 -20.21 7.49
C MET A 44 -9.02 -21.60 6.92
N LEU A 45 -9.92 -22.55 7.16
CA LEU A 45 -10.17 -23.79 6.37
C LEU A 45 -10.80 -24.85 7.29
N GLN A 46 -12.10 -24.72 7.59
CA GLN A 46 -12.82 -25.82 8.23
C GLN A 46 -14.26 -25.95 7.75
N TRP A 47 -14.50 -26.18 6.45
CA TRP A 47 -15.72 -26.86 6.01
C TRP A 47 -15.43 -27.76 4.81
N ALA A 48 -15.00 -29.00 5.08
CA ALA A 48 -15.08 -30.09 4.10
C ALA A 48 -15.49 -31.37 4.82
N TRP A 49 -16.77 -31.73 4.71
CA TRP A 49 -17.24 -33.06 5.04
C TRP A 49 -16.74 -34.04 3.98
N CYS A 50 -15.93 -35.02 4.38
CA CYS A 50 -15.45 -36.08 3.50
C CYS A 50 -16.32 -37.32 3.72
N THR A 51 -17.30 -37.55 2.83
CA THR A 51 -17.92 -38.88 2.68
C THR A 51 -17.19 -39.66 1.59
N SER A 52 -16.84 -40.90 1.92
CA SER A 52 -16.05 -41.84 1.14
C SER A 52 -16.40 -41.95 -0.35
N GLY A 53 -15.38 -41.76 -1.19
CA GLY A 53 -15.22 -42.48 -2.46
C GLY A 53 -16.07 -42.04 -3.65
N ALA A 54 -15.50 -41.20 -4.51
CA ALA A 54 -15.53 -41.28 -5.98
C ALA A 54 -15.26 -39.90 -6.63
N HIS A 55 -14.24 -39.85 -7.49
CA HIS A 55 -14.08 -38.93 -8.63
C HIS A 55 -14.54 -37.46 -8.48
N CYS A 56 -13.59 -36.53 -8.25
CA CYS A 56 -13.81 -35.12 -8.54
C CYS A 56 -13.72 -34.87 -10.06
N VAL A 57 -14.87 -34.61 -10.69
CA VAL A 57 -14.97 -33.98 -12.01
C VAL A 57 -15.23 -32.49 -11.79
N VAL A 58 -14.27 -31.64 -12.13
CA VAL A 58 -14.50 -30.18 -12.16
C VAL A 58 -15.40 -29.87 -13.34
N ARG A 59 -16.65 -29.52 -13.05
CA ARG A 59 -17.64 -29.11 -14.04
C ARG A 59 -17.62 -27.59 -14.11
N HIS A 60 -17.06 -27.02 -15.18
CA HIS A 60 -17.27 -25.61 -15.50
C HIS A 60 -18.75 -25.39 -15.84
N SER A 61 -19.50 -24.74 -14.95
CA SER A 61 -20.77 -24.14 -15.32
C SER A 61 -20.50 -22.78 -15.96
N GLY A 62 -20.46 -22.77 -17.29
CA GLY A 62 -20.64 -21.55 -18.06
C GLY A 62 -22.04 -20.97 -17.81
N GLY A 63 -22.07 -19.69 -17.45
CA GLY A 63 -23.29 -18.95 -17.09
C GLY A 63 -23.14 -17.47 -17.41
N PHE A 64 -23.05 -17.20 -18.71
CA PHE A 64 -23.37 -15.98 -19.45
C PHE A 64 -23.94 -14.77 -18.66
N MET A 65 -23.19 -13.67 -18.72
CA MET A 65 -23.60 -12.26 -18.83
C MET A 65 -25.07 -11.90 -18.50
N ARG A 66 -25.27 -11.03 -17.50
CA ARG A 66 -26.11 -9.82 -17.65
C ARG A 66 -26.05 -8.89 -16.44
N ASN A 67 -26.05 -7.59 -16.76
CA ASN A 67 -26.40 -6.44 -15.92
C ASN A 67 -25.26 -5.68 -15.24
N TRP A 68 -24.23 -5.31 -16.00
CA TRP A 68 -23.45 -4.11 -15.71
C TRP A 68 -24.14 -2.91 -16.38
N LYS A 69 -25.19 -2.39 -15.74
CA LYS A 69 -25.77 -1.08 -16.06
C LYS A 69 -26.23 -0.45 -14.75
N LEU A 70 -25.79 0.79 -14.53
CA LEU A 70 -26.05 1.68 -13.38
C LEU A 70 -25.10 1.37 -12.21
N ALA A 71 -23.99 2.09 -12.03
CA ALA A 71 -24.02 3.48 -11.57
C ALA A 71 -22.87 4.35 -12.15
N SER A 72 -22.80 4.51 -13.47
CA SER A 72 -22.18 5.70 -14.07
C SER A 72 -23.21 6.85 -14.03
N ALA A 73 -23.35 7.54 -12.89
CA ALA A 73 -24.09 8.81 -12.80
C ALA A 73 -23.89 9.52 -11.44
N VAL A 74 -22.65 9.83 -11.04
CA VAL A 74 -22.39 10.92 -10.06
C VAL A 74 -21.14 11.68 -10.50
N VAL A 75 -21.18 12.32 -11.68
CA VAL A 75 -20.15 13.31 -12.09
C VAL A 75 -20.76 14.62 -12.61
N MET A 76 -22.09 14.73 -12.71
CA MET A 76 -22.72 15.90 -13.34
C MET A 76 -23.85 16.46 -12.48
N ALA A 77 -23.49 17.13 -11.37
CA ALA A 77 -24.29 18.20 -10.75
C ALA A 77 -23.57 18.80 -9.51
N LEU A 78 -22.45 19.51 -9.71
CA LEU A 78 -22.06 20.56 -8.76
C LEU A 78 -22.04 21.87 -9.52
N GLY A 79 -23.23 22.45 -9.62
CA GLY A 79 -23.44 23.78 -10.16
C GLY A 79 -22.75 24.82 -9.29
N ALA A 80 -22.04 25.72 -9.96
CA ALA A 80 -21.63 27.07 -9.56
C ALA A 80 -21.93 27.49 -8.10
N GLN A 81 -20.94 27.31 -7.24
CA GLN A 81 -20.70 28.17 -6.09
C GLN A 81 -19.27 28.71 -6.18
N ALA A 82 -19.14 29.80 -6.95
CA ALA A 82 -17.95 30.63 -6.92
C ALA A 82 -17.95 31.43 -5.62
N ALA A 83 -17.14 31.01 -4.65
CA ALA A 83 -16.25 31.83 -3.84
C ALA A 83 -15.75 30.98 -2.66
N TYR A 84 -14.44 30.71 -2.64
CA TYR A 84 -13.67 30.10 -1.56
C TYR A 84 -13.69 28.57 -1.40
N ALA A 85 -14.22 27.81 -2.35
CA ALA A 85 -13.98 26.37 -2.39
C ALA A 85 -13.22 25.96 -3.66
N GLU A 86 -12.13 25.21 -3.48
CA GLU A 86 -11.21 24.83 -4.53
C GLU A 86 -11.20 23.31 -4.67
N LEU A 87 -11.79 22.82 -5.77
CA LEU A 87 -11.59 21.45 -6.21
C LEU A 87 -10.26 21.37 -6.98
N SER A 88 -9.36 20.53 -6.51
CA SER A 88 -8.13 20.12 -7.20
C SER A 88 -8.26 18.65 -7.61
N VAL A 89 -7.85 18.31 -8.83
CA VAL A 89 -7.82 16.92 -9.32
C VAL A 89 -6.52 16.67 -10.06
N THR A 90 -5.75 15.67 -9.63
CA THR A 90 -4.42 15.38 -10.17
C THR A 90 -4.33 13.92 -10.60
N PRO A 91 -4.57 13.61 -11.89
CA PRO A 91 -4.14 12.32 -12.45
C PRO A 91 -2.61 12.28 -12.61
N ALA A 92 -2.04 11.11 -12.40
CA ALA A 92 -0.62 10.84 -12.62
C ALA A 92 -0.39 9.44 -13.20
N VAL A 93 0.70 9.30 -13.95
CA VAL A 93 1.31 8.01 -14.28
C VAL A 93 2.67 7.99 -13.62
N VAL A 94 2.94 6.93 -12.87
CA VAL A 94 4.21 6.69 -12.19
C VAL A 94 4.83 5.40 -12.71
N SER A 95 6.15 5.30 -12.72
CA SER A 95 6.84 4.07 -13.11
C SER A 95 6.72 2.95 -12.08
N ASP A 96 6.39 3.31 -10.83
CA ASP A 96 6.19 2.42 -9.71
C ASP A 96 5.33 3.16 -8.66
N TYR A 97 4.40 2.47 -8.00
CA TYR A 97 3.71 3.04 -6.85
C TYR A 97 4.58 2.82 -5.61
N ASP A 98 5.31 3.85 -5.21
CA ASP A 98 6.11 3.87 -3.98
C ASP A 98 5.28 4.32 -2.77
N PHE A 99 5.30 3.53 -1.71
CA PHE A 99 4.76 3.87 -0.40
C PHE A 99 5.85 3.68 0.67
N ARG A 100 6.43 4.79 1.13
CA ARG A 100 7.47 4.81 2.19
C ARG A 100 8.68 3.92 1.84
N GLY A 101 9.11 3.95 0.58
CA GLY A 101 10.20 3.13 0.07
C GLY A 101 9.79 1.72 -0.41
N ILE A 102 8.56 1.27 -0.12
CA ILE A 102 8.04 -0.05 -0.50
C ILE A 102 7.24 0.06 -1.80
N THR A 103 7.55 -0.77 -2.81
CA THR A 103 6.71 -0.84 -4.02
C THR A 103 5.35 -1.48 -3.72
N GLN A 104 4.29 -0.90 -4.24
CA GLN A 104 2.93 -1.44 -4.21
C GLN A 104 2.49 -2.00 -5.57
N SER A 105 3.23 -1.69 -6.63
CA SER A 105 2.96 -2.13 -8.00
C SER A 105 4.11 -2.93 -8.62
N ALA A 106 4.92 -3.60 -7.81
CA ALA A 106 5.99 -4.52 -8.25
C ALA A 106 7.02 -3.90 -9.22
N LEU A 107 7.30 -2.60 -9.12
CA LEU A 107 8.13 -1.84 -10.08
C LEU A 107 7.52 -1.69 -11.48
N ASP A 108 6.24 -1.99 -11.63
CA ASP A 108 5.46 -1.74 -12.83
C ASP A 108 4.72 -0.39 -12.78
N PRO A 109 4.41 0.21 -13.96
CA PRO A 109 3.74 1.49 -14.00
C PRO A 109 2.36 1.48 -13.35
N ALA A 110 2.09 2.47 -12.49
CA ALA A 110 0.80 2.65 -11.85
C ALA A 110 0.07 3.91 -12.32
N LEU A 111 -1.26 3.82 -12.39
CA LEU A 111 -2.13 4.96 -12.63
C LEU A 111 -2.64 5.48 -11.29
N GLN A 112 -2.46 6.78 -11.07
CA GLN A 112 -2.83 7.44 -9.82
C GLN A 112 -3.80 8.59 -10.08
N LEU A 113 -4.69 8.81 -9.11
CA LEU A 113 -5.63 9.93 -9.11
C LEU A 113 -5.77 10.46 -7.70
N SER A 114 -5.52 11.75 -7.51
CA SER A 114 -5.94 12.45 -6.30
C SER A 114 -7.01 13.50 -6.62
N ALA A 115 -7.95 13.68 -5.70
CA ALA A 115 -8.90 14.78 -5.77
C ALA A 115 -9.13 15.35 -4.36
N THR A 116 -9.15 16.67 -4.25
CA THR A 116 -9.33 17.37 -2.97
C THR A 116 -10.27 18.54 -3.16
N TYR A 117 -11.25 18.66 -2.27
CA TYR A 117 -12.12 19.81 -2.16
C TYR A 117 -11.82 20.56 -0.86
N THR A 118 -11.29 21.77 -0.97
CA THR A 118 -10.93 22.61 0.17
C THR A 118 -11.99 23.67 0.41
N PHE A 119 -12.51 23.74 1.63
CA PHE A 119 -13.44 24.75 2.10
C PHE A 119 -12.70 26.04 2.51
N SER A 120 -13.44 27.15 2.56
CA SER A 120 -12.90 28.48 2.87
C SER A 120 -12.25 28.62 4.25
N ASN A 121 -12.60 27.72 5.16
CA ASN A 121 -12.10 27.67 6.53
C ASN A 121 -10.89 26.74 6.71
N GLY A 122 -10.34 26.20 5.61
CA GLY A 122 -9.18 25.31 5.64
C GLY A 122 -9.51 23.83 5.85
N ILE A 123 -10.77 23.48 6.13
CA ILE A 123 -11.21 22.07 6.10
C ILE A 123 -11.10 21.58 4.66
N TYR A 124 -10.72 20.32 4.46
CA TYR A 124 -10.76 19.67 3.16
C TYR A 124 -11.24 18.23 3.28
N VAL A 125 -11.79 17.73 2.17
CA VAL A 125 -12.09 16.32 1.96
C VAL A 125 -11.44 15.90 0.65
N GLY A 126 -10.92 14.69 0.59
CA GLY A 126 -10.23 14.21 -0.59
C GLY A 126 -10.25 12.70 -0.74
N THR A 127 -9.67 12.25 -1.84
CA THR A 127 -9.46 10.85 -2.15
C THR A 127 -8.14 10.69 -2.89
N PHE A 128 -7.51 9.55 -2.70
CA PHE A 128 -6.41 9.06 -3.50
C PHE A 128 -6.80 7.69 -4.05
N ALA A 129 -6.35 7.36 -5.26
CA ALA A 129 -6.50 6.03 -5.81
C ALA A 129 -5.28 5.66 -6.62
N SER A 130 -4.86 4.39 -6.53
CA SER A 130 -3.76 3.85 -7.32
C SER A 130 -4.06 2.43 -7.76
N THR A 131 -3.65 2.06 -8.97
CA THR A 131 -3.53 0.65 -9.33
C THR A 131 -2.44 -0.02 -8.50
N LEU A 132 -2.68 -1.27 -8.13
CA LEU A 132 -1.77 -2.13 -7.38
C LEU A 132 -1.32 -3.30 -8.26
N ASP A 133 -0.25 -3.97 -7.84
CA ASP A 133 0.04 -5.31 -8.33
C ASP A 133 -0.80 -6.35 -7.57
N ASP A 134 -1.29 -7.36 -8.27
CA ASP A 134 -2.19 -8.40 -7.73
C ASP A 134 -1.55 -9.22 -6.60
N ASP A 135 -0.22 -9.35 -6.62
CA ASP A 135 0.54 -10.12 -5.64
C ASP A 135 0.97 -9.26 -4.44
N SER A 136 0.92 -7.92 -4.53
CA SER A 136 1.17 -7.01 -3.39
C SER A 136 0.08 -7.14 -2.32
N TYR A 137 -1.18 -7.18 -2.77
CA TYR A 137 -2.36 -7.32 -1.92
C TYR A 137 -3.33 -8.32 -2.56
N PRO A 138 -3.34 -9.59 -2.11
CA PRO A 138 -4.19 -10.62 -2.68
C PRO A 138 -5.65 -10.18 -2.82
N ASP A 139 -6.19 -10.35 -4.03
CA ASP A 139 -7.55 -9.99 -4.45
C ASP A 139 -7.87 -8.48 -4.50
N ALA A 140 -6.89 -7.58 -4.26
CA ALA A 140 -7.04 -6.13 -4.36
C ALA A 140 -6.19 -5.53 -5.49
N HIS A 141 -6.86 -4.99 -6.53
CA HIS A 141 -6.20 -4.41 -7.72
C HIS A 141 -6.14 -2.87 -7.68
N LEU A 142 -6.74 -2.28 -6.66
CA LEU A 142 -6.95 -0.85 -6.50
C LEU A 142 -6.82 -0.52 -5.02
N GLU A 143 -6.06 0.52 -4.73
CA GLU A 143 -6.17 1.25 -3.47
C GLU A 143 -7.09 2.45 -3.69
N LEU A 144 -8.00 2.70 -2.76
CA LEU A 144 -8.93 3.82 -2.76
C LEU A 144 -9.06 4.41 -1.36
N ASP A 145 -8.52 5.61 -1.20
CA ASP A 145 -8.45 6.27 0.09
C ASP A 145 -9.53 7.33 0.25
N GLY A 146 -10.00 7.48 1.49
CA GLY A 146 -10.79 8.61 1.94
C GLY A 146 -9.97 9.52 2.85
N ILE A 147 -9.93 10.82 2.56
CA ILE A 147 -9.15 11.79 3.32
C ILE A 147 -10.07 12.90 3.85
N ILE A 148 -9.90 13.27 5.11
CA ILE A 148 -10.47 14.49 5.68
C ILE A 148 -9.44 15.17 6.58
N GLY A 149 -9.36 16.49 6.51
CA GLY A 149 -8.42 17.22 7.34
C GLY A 149 -8.75 18.70 7.43
N ILE A 150 -7.88 19.41 8.14
CA ILE A 150 -7.90 20.86 8.27
C ILE A 150 -6.46 21.36 8.22
N ALA A 151 -6.22 22.33 7.35
CA ALA A 151 -4.93 22.96 7.18
C ALA A 151 -5.04 24.48 7.28
N GLY A 152 -3.93 25.12 7.64
CA GLY A 152 -3.87 26.56 7.74
C GLY A 152 -2.45 27.10 7.95
N GLY A 153 -2.39 28.40 8.21
CA GLY A 153 -1.13 29.12 8.29
C GLY A 153 -0.57 29.51 6.92
N ASP A 154 0.62 30.10 6.94
CA ASP A 154 1.34 30.55 5.75
C ASP A 154 2.80 30.14 5.90
N PRO A 155 3.27 29.10 5.18
CA PRO A 155 4.65 28.60 5.27
C PRO A 155 5.72 29.63 4.88
N GLU A 156 5.37 30.65 4.09
CA GLU A 156 6.32 31.67 3.67
C GLU A 156 6.57 32.67 4.80
N SER A 157 5.51 33.21 5.39
CA SER A 157 5.62 34.23 6.46
C SER A 157 5.69 33.66 7.88
N SER A 158 5.05 32.51 8.13
CA SER A 158 4.88 31.87 9.44
C SER A 158 5.06 30.35 9.32
N PHE A 159 4.38 29.51 10.11
CA PHE A 159 4.33 28.07 9.87
C PHE A 159 3.01 27.71 9.20
N GLY A 160 3.06 26.82 8.21
CA GLY A 160 1.90 26.05 7.81
C GLY A 160 1.72 24.85 8.74
N TRP A 161 0.47 24.42 8.90
CA TRP A 161 0.12 23.23 9.65
C TRP A 161 -1.02 22.48 8.95
N ASP A 162 -1.08 21.17 9.16
CA ASP A 162 -2.08 20.28 8.62
C ASP A 162 -2.37 19.15 9.61
N VAL A 163 -3.64 18.85 9.87
CA VAL A 163 -4.06 17.74 10.72
C VAL A 163 -5.20 17.02 10.01
N GLY A 164 -5.08 15.70 9.88
CA GLY A 164 -6.06 14.94 9.14
C GLY A 164 -6.13 13.47 9.49
N PHE A 165 -7.03 12.82 8.78
CA PHE A 165 -7.33 11.41 8.85
C PHE A 165 -7.35 10.83 7.43
N VAL A 166 -6.79 9.64 7.27
CA VAL A 166 -6.87 8.84 6.05
C VAL A 166 -7.48 7.49 6.41
N TYR A 167 -8.39 7.02 5.57
CA TYR A 167 -8.80 5.62 5.53
C TYR A 167 -8.32 5.02 4.22
N TYR A 168 -7.50 3.99 4.30
CA TYR A 168 -6.99 3.22 3.18
C TYR A 168 -7.92 2.07 2.91
N GLY A 169 -8.47 2.03 1.69
CA GLY A 169 -9.40 1.00 1.27
C GLY A 169 -8.85 0.16 0.13
N TYR A 170 -9.03 -1.15 0.20
CA TYR A 170 -8.59 -2.10 -0.82
C TYR A 170 -9.81 -2.83 -1.41
N PRO A 171 -10.55 -2.20 -2.34
CA PRO A 171 -11.67 -2.84 -3.03
C PRO A 171 -11.27 -4.18 -3.65
N GLY A 172 -11.82 -5.26 -3.08
CA GLY A 172 -11.50 -6.63 -3.46
C GLY A 172 -11.08 -7.47 -2.26
N ASN A 173 -10.41 -6.85 -1.28
CA ASN A 173 -10.04 -7.48 -0.02
C ASN A 173 -9.95 -6.47 1.13
N SER A 174 -11.02 -6.37 1.91
CA SER A 174 -11.10 -5.43 3.05
C SER A 174 -10.27 -5.84 4.26
N ASP A 175 -9.65 -7.03 4.27
CA ASP A 175 -8.76 -7.44 5.36
C ASP A 175 -7.48 -6.58 5.40
N PHE A 176 -7.19 -5.87 4.30
CA PHE A 176 -6.11 -4.88 4.23
C PHE A 176 -6.57 -3.45 4.52
N ASP A 177 -7.85 -3.19 4.77
CA ASP A 177 -8.33 -1.84 5.04
C ASP A 177 -7.77 -1.33 6.38
N TRP A 178 -7.32 -0.07 6.42
CA TRP A 178 -6.72 0.51 7.63
C TRP A 178 -6.82 2.03 7.64
N GLN A 179 -6.32 2.67 8.71
CA GLN A 179 -6.54 4.09 8.93
C GLN A 179 -5.38 4.79 9.65
N GLU A 180 -5.16 6.06 9.31
CA GLU A 180 -4.14 6.88 9.94
C GLU A 180 -4.68 8.24 10.37
N LEU A 181 -4.18 8.71 11.51
CA LEU A 181 -4.19 10.12 11.87
C LEU A 181 -2.83 10.71 11.55
N TYR A 182 -2.80 11.95 11.07
CA TYR A 182 -1.55 12.64 10.85
C TYR A 182 -1.60 14.10 11.30
N ALA A 183 -0.41 14.61 11.61
CA ALA A 183 -0.17 16.02 11.84
C ALA A 183 1.13 16.42 11.14
N GLY A 184 1.11 17.55 10.44
CA GLY A 184 2.24 18.07 9.70
C GLY A 184 2.46 19.56 9.91
N ILE A 185 3.70 19.98 9.67
CA ILE A 185 4.13 21.39 9.68
C ILE A 185 4.94 21.69 8.43
N SER A 186 4.92 22.94 8.00
CA SER A 186 5.72 23.41 6.86
C SER A 186 6.27 24.82 7.07
N LYS A 187 7.48 25.05 6.53
CA LYS A 187 8.16 26.34 6.57
C LYS A 187 9.08 26.51 5.37
N GLY A 188 8.80 27.50 4.52
CA GLY A 188 9.53 27.72 3.28
C GLY A 188 9.62 26.43 2.46
N TRP A 189 10.84 25.95 2.22
CA TRP A 189 11.11 24.78 1.38
C TRP A 189 10.95 23.43 2.08
N PHE A 190 10.65 23.43 3.39
CA PHE A 190 10.63 22.22 4.21
C PHE A 190 9.23 21.89 4.71
N SER A 191 8.95 20.60 4.83
CA SER A 191 7.81 20.10 5.61
C SER A 191 8.19 18.86 6.40
N ALA A 192 7.43 18.59 7.46
CA ALA A 192 7.52 17.37 8.24
C ALA A 192 6.12 16.88 8.60
N LYS A 193 5.92 15.57 8.67
CA LYS A 193 4.63 14.94 9.01
C LYS A 193 4.86 13.74 9.93
N LEU A 194 4.02 13.60 10.93
CA LEU A 194 3.91 12.42 11.77
C LEU A 194 2.56 11.77 11.50
N SER A 195 2.57 10.49 11.21
CA SER A 195 1.39 9.65 10.98
C SER A 195 1.34 8.55 12.04
N TYR A 196 0.14 8.20 12.48
CA TYR A 196 -0.13 7.15 13.46
C TYR A 196 -1.31 6.30 12.99
N SER A 197 -1.10 5.00 12.92
CA SER A 197 -2.16 3.99 12.77
C SER A 197 -2.28 3.19 14.07
N PRO A 198 -3.50 2.99 14.60
CA PRO A 198 -3.72 2.01 15.67
C PRO A 198 -3.68 0.56 15.16
N GLU A 199 -3.96 0.34 13.87
CA GLU A 199 -4.10 -0.96 13.22
C GLU A 199 -3.47 -0.87 11.82
N PHE A 200 -2.15 -1.07 11.71
CA PHE A 200 -1.42 -0.86 10.46
C PHE A 200 -1.68 -2.01 9.46
N VAL A 201 -1.96 -1.68 8.20
CA VAL A 201 -2.26 -2.62 7.10
C VAL A 201 -3.31 -3.71 7.44
N GLY A 202 -4.29 -3.35 8.28
CA GLY A 202 -5.39 -4.23 8.69
C GLY A 202 -5.03 -5.20 9.82
N LEU A 203 -3.86 -5.05 10.45
CA LEU A 203 -3.41 -5.85 11.58
C LEU A 203 -3.61 -5.11 12.91
N ASP A 204 -3.80 -5.85 14.00
CA ASP A 204 -4.06 -5.34 15.36
C ASP A 204 -2.84 -4.65 16.04
N ASP A 205 -1.81 -4.29 15.26
CA ASP A 205 -0.58 -3.67 15.76
C ASP A 205 -0.46 -2.22 15.31
N SER A 206 -0.02 -1.37 16.24
CA SER A 206 0.13 0.07 16.01
C SER A 206 1.38 0.41 15.22
N ALA A 207 1.33 1.48 14.42
CA ALA A 207 2.48 1.96 13.69
C ALA A 207 2.53 3.49 13.68
N PHE A 208 3.75 4.01 13.66
CA PHE A 208 4.07 5.39 13.43
C PHE A 208 4.95 5.53 12.19
N TYR A 209 4.81 6.68 11.55
CA TYR A 209 5.70 7.09 10.47
C TYR A 209 5.98 8.57 10.57
N ILE A 210 7.26 8.94 10.63
CA ILE A 210 7.69 10.33 10.61
C ILE A 210 8.47 10.61 9.33
N GLU A 211 8.14 11.70 8.65
CA GLU A 211 8.81 12.09 7.42
C GLU A 211 9.24 13.56 7.43
N GLY A 212 10.30 13.86 6.68
CA GLY A 212 10.75 15.19 6.34
C GLY A 212 10.95 15.33 4.84
N ASN A 213 10.46 16.44 4.28
CA ASN A 213 10.52 16.71 2.85
C ASN A 213 11.17 18.07 2.57
N GLY A 214 11.82 18.17 1.41
CA GLY A 214 12.45 19.41 0.92
C GLY A 214 12.22 19.61 -0.57
N THR A 215 11.84 20.83 -0.97
CA THR A 215 11.75 21.23 -2.38
C THR A 215 12.49 22.53 -2.61
N PHE A 216 13.67 22.45 -3.24
CA PHE A 216 14.56 23.57 -3.44
C PHE A 216 14.53 24.04 -4.90
N PRO A 217 14.27 25.33 -5.17
CA PRO A 217 14.31 25.84 -6.53
C PRO A 217 15.76 25.80 -7.07
N LEU A 218 15.90 25.31 -8.30
CA LEU A 218 17.15 25.28 -9.06
C LEU A 218 17.05 26.17 -10.32
N PRO A 219 18.19 26.52 -10.95
CA PRO A 219 18.19 27.25 -12.21
C PRO A 219 17.36 26.56 -13.31
N HIS A 220 16.91 27.34 -14.28
CA HIS A 220 16.16 26.87 -15.46
C HIS A 220 14.82 26.16 -15.15
N GLY A 221 14.20 26.48 -14.02
CA GLY A 221 12.88 25.97 -13.63
C GLY A 221 12.90 24.50 -13.19
N PHE A 222 14.06 23.99 -12.79
CA PHE A 222 14.17 22.71 -12.09
C PHE A 222 13.96 22.92 -10.60
N SER A 223 13.61 21.86 -9.89
CA SER A 223 13.61 21.79 -8.43
C SER A 223 14.37 20.54 -7.99
N LEU A 224 15.17 20.65 -6.94
CA LEU A 224 15.67 19.49 -6.19
C LEU A 224 14.59 19.08 -5.20
N VAL A 225 14.20 17.80 -5.23
CA VAL A 225 13.23 17.22 -4.31
C VAL A 225 13.90 16.17 -3.44
N THR A 226 13.68 16.23 -2.13
CA THR A 226 14.30 15.33 -1.15
C THR A 226 13.26 14.83 -0.16
N HIS A 227 13.45 13.60 0.30
CA HIS A 227 12.61 12.91 1.27
C HIS A 227 13.47 12.08 2.22
N VAL A 228 13.07 12.00 3.48
CA VAL A 228 13.53 11.00 4.45
C VAL A 228 12.36 10.62 5.34
N GLY A 229 12.20 9.32 5.58
CA GLY A 229 11.16 8.74 6.40
C GLY A 229 11.72 7.77 7.43
N TYR A 230 10.97 7.54 8.50
CA TYR A 230 11.26 6.53 9.51
C TYR A 230 9.96 5.90 10.01
N SER A 231 9.86 4.58 9.84
CA SER A 231 8.74 3.75 10.28
C SER A 231 9.09 3.02 11.57
N PHE A 232 8.20 3.05 12.58
CA PHE A 232 8.43 2.46 13.90
C PHE A 232 7.11 2.20 14.65
N GLY A 233 7.14 1.44 15.75
CA GLY A 233 5.95 1.10 16.54
C GLY A 233 5.70 -0.41 16.60
N ASP A 234 4.65 -0.84 17.30
CA ASP A 234 4.41 -2.25 17.63
C ASP A 234 4.42 -3.15 16.39
N TYR A 235 3.85 -2.72 15.25
CA TYR A 235 3.87 -3.47 14.00
C TYR A 235 5.29 -3.73 13.49
N TRP A 236 6.17 -2.72 13.61
CA TRP A 236 7.56 -2.80 13.16
C TRP A 236 8.46 -3.47 14.19
N ASP A 237 8.10 -3.42 15.48
CA ASP A 237 8.84 -4.04 16.60
C ASP A 237 8.47 -5.52 16.79
N ALA A 238 7.20 -5.90 16.58
CA ALA A 238 6.70 -7.28 16.68
C ALA A 238 7.36 -8.21 15.66
N ALA A 239 7.97 -7.63 14.63
CA ALA A 239 8.69 -8.33 13.60
C ALA A 239 10.21 -8.45 13.87
N GLU A 240 10.70 -8.10 15.07
CA GLU A 240 12.08 -8.43 15.49
C GLU A 240 12.31 -9.96 15.63
N ASP A 241 11.26 -10.75 15.90
CA ASP A 241 11.34 -12.21 16.13
C ASP A 241 11.00 -13.08 14.88
N THR A 242 10.59 -12.44 13.79
CA THR A 242 10.23 -13.08 12.52
C THR A 242 10.74 -12.15 11.43
N ASP A 243 11.60 -12.56 10.48
CA ASP A 243 12.23 -11.75 9.41
C ASP A 243 11.23 -10.94 8.51
N SER A 244 10.37 -10.10 9.11
CA SER A 244 9.09 -9.62 8.58
C SER A 244 8.95 -8.10 8.79
N GLY A 245 9.87 -7.47 9.53
CA GLY A 245 9.99 -6.02 9.67
C GLY A 245 10.88 -5.63 10.84
N ASN A 246 11.63 -4.55 10.69
CA ASN A 246 12.24 -3.80 11.80
C ASN A 246 11.85 -2.34 11.58
N PRO A 247 11.92 -1.48 12.60
CA PRO A 247 11.93 -0.04 12.36
C PRO A 247 13.00 0.31 11.32
N TYR A 248 12.64 1.11 10.33
CA TYR A 248 13.49 1.32 9.15
C TYR A 248 13.40 2.74 8.63
N PHE A 249 14.47 3.14 7.96
CA PHE A 249 14.53 4.39 7.20
C PHE A 249 14.26 4.16 5.71
N ASP A 250 13.58 5.12 5.10
CA ASP A 250 13.52 5.29 3.66
C ASP A 250 13.97 6.70 3.27
N PHE A 251 14.46 6.86 2.03
CA PHE A 251 14.81 8.17 1.51
C PHE A 251 14.55 8.28 0.01
N ALA A 252 14.40 9.52 -0.45
CA ALA A 252 14.42 9.82 -1.86
C ALA A 252 15.16 11.11 -2.16
N ILE A 253 15.79 11.17 -3.33
CA ILE A 253 16.39 12.38 -3.89
C ILE A 253 16.15 12.42 -5.40
N GLY A 254 15.78 13.58 -5.92
CA GLY A 254 15.47 13.70 -7.33
C GLY A 254 15.36 15.12 -7.84
N ILE A 255 15.00 15.22 -9.11
CA ILE A 255 14.72 16.49 -9.78
C ILE A 255 13.28 16.51 -10.28
N ALA A 256 12.69 17.68 -10.28
CA ALA A 256 11.37 17.92 -10.85
C ALA A 256 11.38 19.15 -11.76
N LYS A 257 10.47 19.17 -12.73
CA LYS A 257 10.25 20.32 -13.60
C LYS A 257 8.82 20.33 -14.13
N THR A 258 8.24 21.51 -14.16
CA THR A 258 6.93 21.77 -14.75
C THR A 258 7.08 22.26 -16.20
N PHE A 259 6.39 21.61 -17.12
CA PHE A 259 6.27 21.96 -18.53
C PHE A 259 4.83 22.41 -18.82
N GLY A 260 4.56 23.71 -18.68
CA GLY A 260 3.20 24.24 -18.80
C GLY A 260 2.36 23.82 -17.60
N ASN A 261 1.37 22.94 -17.81
CA ASN A 261 0.54 22.38 -16.74
C ASN A 261 0.91 20.93 -16.39
N VAL A 262 2.02 20.42 -16.94
CA VAL A 262 2.46 19.03 -16.75
C VAL A 262 3.70 19.03 -15.87
N ASP A 263 3.65 18.30 -14.76
CA ASP A 263 4.76 18.10 -13.86
C ASP A 263 5.46 16.79 -14.19
N VAL A 264 6.80 16.84 -14.25
CA VAL A 264 7.65 15.65 -14.47
C VAL A 264 8.67 15.57 -13.35
N SER A 265 8.78 14.40 -12.71
CA SER A 265 9.75 14.16 -11.65
C SER A 265 10.52 12.86 -11.87
N LEU A 266 11.83 12.90 -11.65
CA LEU A 266 12.72 11.75 -11.67
C LEU A 266 13.44 11.68 -10.32
N LYS A 267 13.32 10.55 -9.61
CA LYS A 267 13.89 10.34 -8.28
C LYS A 267 14.68 9.03 -8.23
N TYR A 268 15.62 8.97 -7.30
CA TYR A 268 16.11 7.72 -6.73
C TYR A 268 15.43 7.56 -5.37
N ILE A 269 14.87 6.39 -5.10
CA ILE A 269 14.16 6.03 -3.86
C ILE A 269 14.82 4.77 -3.31
N ASP A 270 14.96 4.67 -1.99
CA ASP A 270 15.55 3.53 -1.31
C ASP A 270 14.87 3.33 0.05
N GLY A 271 14.34 2.13 0.27
CA GLY A 271 13.78 1.69 1.56
C GLY A 271 14.50 0.47 2.11
N SER A 272 15.69 0.13 1.57
CA SER A 272 16.36 -1.15 1.80
C SER A 272 16.81 -1.38 3.24
N ASP A 273 16.71 -0.37 4.10
CA ASP A 273 16.87 -0.53 5.55
C ASP A 273 15.80 -1.47 6.14
N LEU A 274 14.63 -1.59 5.50
CA LEU A 274 13.62 -2.61 5.81
C LEU A 274 14.07 -3.99 5.32
N LYS A 275 14.64 -4.78 6.23
CA LYS A 275 15.27 -6.08 5.91
C LYS A 275 14.31 -7.20 5.51
N ALA A 276 13.04 -7.08 5.84
CA ALA A 276 12.03 -8.07 5.47
C ALA A 276 11.84 -8.22 3.96
N PHE A 277 12.08 -7.14 3.21
CA PHE A 277 11.89 -7.06 1.76
C PHE A 277 13.14 -6.55 1.03
N ASP A 278 14.29 -6.59 1.71
CA ASP A 278 15.61 -6.30 1.14
C ASP A 278 16.14 -7.57 0.45
N GLY A 279 16.84 -7.42 -0.68
CA GLY A 279 17.35 -8.54 -1.48
C GLY A 279 16.30 -9.24 -2.36
N THR A 280 15.15 -8.60 -2.62
CA THR A 280 14.05 -9.13 -3.46
C THR A 280 13.85 -8.31 -4.75
N PRO A 281 14.90 -8.08 -5.56
CA PRO A 281 14.79 -7.19 -6.72
C PRO A 281 13.76 -7.70 -7.74
N GLY A 282 12.77 -6.86 -8.04
CA GLY A 282 11.70 -7.19 -8.99
C GLY A 282 10.59 -8.07 -8.42
N ASP A 283 10.54 -8.25 -7.10
CA ASP A 283 9.41 -8.87 -6.41
C ASP A 283 8.41 -7.82 -5.92
N VAL A 284 7.21 -8.28 -5.53
CA VAL A 284 6.23 -7.42 -4.85
C VAL A 284 6.78 -6.94 -3.51
N LEU A 285 6.34 -5.76 -3.08
CA LEU A 285 6.76 -5.13 -1.82
C LEU A 285 8.28 -4.92 -1.66
N THR A 286 9.07 -5.08 -2.72
CA THR A 286 10.52 -4.85 -2.64
C THR A 286 10.86 -3.44 -2.15
N THR A 287 11.88 -3.36 -1.31
CA THR A 287 12.40 -2.10 -0.74
C THR A 287 13.69 -1.64 -1.41
N GLU A 288 14.12 -2.37 -2.45
CA GLU A 288 15.34 -2.12 -3.19
C GLU A 288 15.40 -0.72 -3.81
N GLY A 289 16.63 -0.21 -3.91
CA GLY A 289 16.91 1.07 -4.54
C GLY A 289 16.39 1.12 -5.98
N LYS A 290 15.54 2.11 -6.28
CA LYS A 290 14.86 2.22 -7.57
C LYS A 290 14.91 3.63 -8.15
N VAL A 291 14.93 3.70 -9.49
CA VAL A 291 14.72 4.94 -10.23
C VAL A 291 13.23 5.09 -10.51
N TRP A 292 12.66 6.19 -10.05
CA TRP A 292 11.24 6.46 -10.11
C TRP A 292 10.95 7.67 -11.00
N LEU A 293 10.03 7.51 -11.94
CA LEU A 293 9.57 8.56 -12.85
C LEU A 293 8.08 8.82 -12.62
N SER A 294 7.69 10.09 -12.63
CA SER A 294 6.29 10.51 -12.60
C SER A 294 6.00 11.59 -13.62
N VAL A 295 4.81 11.50 -14.21
CA VAL A 295 4.19 12.53 -15.03
C VAL A 295 2.79 12.78 -14.47
N SER A 296 2.48 14.02 -14.12
CA SER A 296 1.17 14.40 -13.57
C SER A 296 0.71 15.75 -14.11
N THR A 297 -0.57 16.05 -13.88
CA THR A 297 -1.13 17.36 -14.18
C THR A 297 -2.28 17.64 -13.22
N THR A 298 -2.48 18.89 -12.83
CA THR A 298 -3.49 19.27 -11.84
C THR A 298 -4.55 20.18 -12.45
N PHE A 299 -5.81 19.79 -12.32
CA PHE A 299 -6.99 20.54 -12.74
C PHE A 299 -7.61 21.30 -11.57
N PRO A 300 -8.31 22.41 -11.83
CA PRO A 300 -8.53 23.03 -13.15
C PRO A 300 -7.29 23.76 -13.68
N TRP A 301 -7.06 23.68 -14.99
CA TRP A 301 -6.04 24.51 -15.65
C TRP A 301 -6.54 25.94 -15.78
N GLY A 302 -5.77 26.90 -15.25
CA GLY A 302 -6.07 28.32 -15.34
C GLY A 302 -7.05 28.80 -14.27
N LYS A 303 -6.48 29.27 -13.15
CA LYS A 303 -7.13 30.26 -12.29
C LYS A 303 -6.62 31.65 -12.65
#